data_AF-A0A1Y2VQD5-F1
#
_entry.id   AF-A0A1Y2VQD5-F1
#
_cell.length_a   1.000
_cell.length_b   1.000
_cell.length_c   1.000
_cell.angle_alpha   90.00
_cell.angle_beta   90.00
_cell.angle_gamma   90.00
#
_symmetry.space_group_name_H-M   'P 1'
#
loop_
_entity.id
_entity.type
_entity.pdbx_description
1 polymer ?
#
loop_
_entity_poly.entity_id
_entity_poly.type
_entity_poly.pdbx_seq_one_letter_code
_entity_poly.pdbx_strand_id
1 'polypeptide(L)'
;MAAAEEHYYIPKGLKFIPPKRFIVKGKVSENGRPVYDEVWKESQEFHNWYEDNKRLRWPEPDNTGSRARGPDEKPDLKNQFPSGLQVIFKLVNIHLTPEKPKYDGGVLRTEGALNERIVAIALYYYDMDNITESRVAFAHEMSRLMFFDIAGQTEQSDLTRWLGTQDESDEEFEGDEELSYDKPGSVVARTGRMVAFPNAFHYQEKPFRLQDPTRPGHQKVLAMFLVDPSVRILSTSVVPPQRKDWWAREVRKIVPFSKIPQEIFDIIIDFVEGFPMSWEQALKIRNKKGSKWRVPQVITS
;
A
#
# COMPACT_ATOMS: atom_id res chain seq x y z
N MET A 1 -25.05 -23.59 -15.58
CA MET A 1 -25.38 -22.27 -16.18
C MET A 1 -26.43 -21.48 -15.40
N ALA A 2 -27.44 -22.09 -14.76
CA ALA A 2 -28.47 -21.34 -14.03
C ALA A 2 -27.97 -20.53 -12.80
N ALA A 3 -26.84 -20.89 -12.18
CA ALA A 3 -26.28 -20.17 -11.03
C ALA A 3 -25.51 -18.88 -11.40
N ALA A 4 -25.02 -18.75 -12.65
CA ALA A 4 -24.19 -17.62 -13.07
C ALA A 4 -25.00 -16.35 -13.41
N GLU A 5 -26.33 -16.45 -13.56
CA GLU A 5 -27.20 -15.33 -13.96
C GLU A 5 -27.48 -14.34 -12.82
N GLU A 6 -27.22 -14.70 -11.55
CA GLU A 6 -27.47 -13.82 -10.41
C GLU A 6 -26.36 -12.78 -10.20
N HIS A 7 -25.11 -13.13 -10.52
CA HIS A 7 -23.94 -12.28 -10.29
C HIS A 7 -23.59 -11.37 -11.45
N TYR A 8 -24.13 -11.64 -12.65
CA TYR A 8 -23.77 -10.91 -13.86
C TYR A 8 -24.99 -10.30 -14.55
N TYR A 9 -24.75 -9.25 -15.34
CA TYR A 9 -25.76 -8.68 -16.21
C TYR A 9 -25.16 -8.25 -17.54
N ILE A 10 -25.96 -8.29 -18.60
CA ILE A 10 -25.63 -7.69 -19.88
C ILE A 10 -26.16 -6.25 -19.89
N PRO A 11 -25.34 -5.24 -20.28
CA PRO A 11 -25.82 -3.86 -20.35
C PRO A 11 -27.02 -3.72 -21.29
N LYS A 12 -27.98 -2.86 -20.91
CA LYS A 12 -29.19 -2.63 -21.71
C LYS A 12 -28.83 -2.17 -23.13
N GLY A 13 -29.36 -2.87 -24.13
CA GLY A 13 -29.14 -2.56 -25.56
C GLY A 13 -28.22 -3.54 -26.29
N LEU A 14 -27.41 -4.30 -25.56
CA LEU A 14 -26.60 -5.38 -26.13
C LEU A 14 -27.43 -6.66 -26.24
N LYS A 15 -27.50 -7.21 -27.44
CA LYS A 15 -28.16 -8.49 -27.72
C LYS A 15 -27.28 -9.29 -28.67
N PHE A 16 -27.07 -10.56 -28.33
CA PHE A 16 -26.48 -11.50 -29.26
C PHE A 16 -27.43 -11.74 -30.43
N ILE A 17 -26.90 -11.70 -31.66
CA ILE A 17 -27.65 -12.04 -32.87
C ILE A 17 -27.16 -13.42 -33.30
N PRO A 18 -27.95 -14.49 -33.12
CA PRO A 18 -27.50 -15.82 -33.48
C PRO A 18 -27.23 -15.93 -34.99
N PRO A 19 -26.18 -16.66 -35.40
CA PRO A 19 -25.90 -16.88 -36.81
C PRO A 19 -27.07 -17.57 -37.52
N LYS A 20 -27.20 -17.33 -38.83
CA LYS A 20 -28.31 -17.85 -39.66
C LYS A 20 -28.44 -19.37 -39.65
N ARG A 21 -27.37 -20.12 -39.33
CA ARG A 21 -27.39 -21.59 -39.21
C ARG A 21 -28.35 -22.10 -38.14
N PHE A 22 -28.68 -21.27 -37.15
CA PHE A 22 -29.62 -21.60 -36.09
C PHE A 22 -31.07 -21.22 -36.45
N ILE A 23 -31.38 -20.75 -37.66
CA ILE A 23 -32.76 -20.44 -38.05
C ILE A 23 -33.55 -21.74 -38.27
N VAL A 24 -34.67 -21.89 -37.57
CA VAL A 24 -35.59 -23.01 -37.75
C VAL A 24 -36.35 -22.83 -39.06
N LYS A 25 -36.11 -23.73 -40.02
CA LYS A 25 -36.75 -23.67 -41.34
C LYS A 25 -38.28 -23.75 -41.21
N GLY A 26 -38.98 -22.83 -41.87
CA GLY A 26 -40.45 -22.80 -41.91
C GLY A 26 -41.14 -22.19 -40.70
N LYS A 27 -40.40 -21.74 -39.67
CA LYS A 27 -40.97 -21.02 -38.52
C LYS A 27 -40.63 -19.54 -38.56
N VAL A 28 -41.67 -18.72 -38.54
CA VAL A 28 -41.59 -17.27 -38.45
C VAL A 28 -42.44 -16.83 -37.27
N SER A 29 -41.94 -15.89 -36.47
CA SER A 29 -42.70 -15.29 -35.37
C SER A 29 -43.88 -14.46 -35.89
N GLU A 30 -44.85 -14.17 -35.02
CA GLU A 30 -46.02 -13.31 -35.33
C GLU A 30 -45.63 -11.94 -35.91
N ASN A 31 -44.41 -11.48 -35.62
CA ASN A 31 -43.86 -10.20 -36.07
C ASN A 31 -43.00 -10.32 -37.35
N GLY A 32 -43.07 -11.45 -38.06
CA GLY A 32 -42.33 -11.66 -39.31
C GLY A 32 -40.83 -11.95 -39.15
N ARG A 33 -40.32 -12.13 -37.92
CA ARG A 33 -38.90 -12.39 -37.66
C ARG A 33 -38.58 -13.89 -37.68
N PRO A 34 -37.40 -14.31 -38.18
CA PRO A 34 -36.97 -15.71 -38.16
C PRO A 34 -36.89 -16.23 -36.73
N VAL A 35 -37.38 -17.45 -36.52
CA VAL A 35 -37.28 -18.15 -35.23
C VAL A 35 -35.94 -18.89 -35.20
N TYR A 36 -35.18 -18.68 -34.13
CA TYR A 36 -33.89 -19.34 -33.91
C TYR A 36 -34.05 -20.52 -32.96
N ASP A 37 -33.32 -21.60 -33.23
CA ASP A 37 -33.19 -22.78 -32.39
C ASP A 37 -32.34 -22.44 -31.16
N GLU A 38 -32.85 -22.66 -29.96
CA GLU A 38 -32.19 -22.28 -28.71
C GLU A 38 -30.83 -22.98 -28.47
N VAL A 39 -30.48 -23.98 -29.26
CA VAL A 39 -29.15 -24.61 -29.27
C VAL A 39 -28.02 -23.59 -29.48
N TRP A 40 -28.27 -22.41 -30.06
CA TRP A 40 -27.25 -21.34 -30.12
C TRP A 40 -26.75 -20.89 -28.75
N LYS A 41 -27.54 -21.07 -27.67
CA LYS A 41 -27.13 -20.77 -26.29
C LYS A 41 -26.01 -21.67 -25.78
N GLU A 42 -25.80 -22.83 -26.41
CA GLU A 42 -24.71 -23.76 -26.10
C GLU A 42 -23.50 -23.58 -27.03
N SER A 43 -23.57 -22.63 -27.98
CA SER A 43 -22.48 -22.41 -28.93
C SER A 43 -21.32 -21.65 -28.31
N GLN A 44 -20.10 -21.97 -28.77
CA GLN A 44 -18.88 -21.24 -28.38
C GLN A 44 -18.96 -19.74 -28.70
N GLU A 45 -19.62 -19.36 -29.79
CA GLU A 45 -19.80 -17.96 -30.18
C GLU A 45 -20.65 -17.19 -29.18
N PHE A 46 -21.73 -17.80 -28.68
CA PHE A 46 -22.54 -17.19 -27.63
C PHE A 46 -21.77 -17.13 -26.31
N HIS A 47 -21.02 -18.18 -25.96
CA HIS A 47 -20.19 -18.19 -24.77
C HIS A 47 -19.15 -17.07 -24.79
N ASN A 48 -18.38 -16.94 -25.88
CA ASN A 48 -17.39 -15.86 -26.03
C ASN A 48 -18.07 -14.49 -25.97
N TRP A 49 -19.18 -14.29 -26.68
CA TRP A 49 -19.92 -13.03 -26.62
C TRP A 49 -20.42 -12.72 -25.20
N TYR A 50 -20.90 -13.72 -24.47
CA TYR A 50 -21.36 -13.55 -23.09
C TYR A 50 -20.21 -13.13 -22.17
N GLU A 51 -19.05 -13.80 -22.25
CA GLU A 51 -17.85 -13.46 -21.48
C GLU A 51 -17.34 -12.04 -21.79
N ASP A 52 -17.34 -11.63 -23.06
CA ASP A 52 -16.89 -10.30 -23.47
C ASP A 52 -17.83 -9.17 -22.99
N ASN A 53 -19.11 -9.48 -22.81
CA ASN A 53 -20.15 -8.47 -22.58
C ASN A 53 -20.75 -8.51 -21.17
N LYS A 54 -20.56 -9.59 -20.40
CA LYS A 54 -21.06 -9.69 -19.03
C LYS A 54 -20.39 -8.65 -18.14
N ARG A 55 -21.20 -7.99 -17.31
CA ARG A 55 -20.76 -7.07 -16.27
C ARG A 55 -21.11 -7.65 -14.92
N LEU A 56 -20.15 -7.63 -14.01
CA LEU A 56 -20.38 -8.06 -12.64
C LEU A 56 -21.39 -7.11 -11.98
N ARG A 57 -22.42 -7.66 -11.36
CA ARG A 57 -23.27 -6.94 -10.43
C ARG A 57 -22.49 -6.79 -9.13
N TRP A 58 -21.90 -5.62 -8.93
CA TRP A 58 -21.30 -5.30 -7.64
C TRP A 58 -22.40 -5.34 -6.57
N PRO A 59 -22.27 -6.17 -5.52
CA PRO A 59 -23.14 -6.01 -4.38
C PRO A 59 -22.90 -4.61 -3.82
N GLU A 60 -23.98 -3.83 -3.65
CA GLU A 60 -23.87 -2.63 -2.82
C GLU A 60 -23.36 -3.09 -1.46
N PRO A 61 -22.33 -2.44 -0.89
CA PRO A 61 -21.90 -2.79 0.45
C PRO A 61 -23.13 -2.72 1.33
N ASP A 62 -23.31 -3.71 2.20
CA ASP A 62 -24.33 -3.61 3.25
C ASP A 62 -24.20 -2.23 3.88
N ASN A 63 -25.33 -1.61 4.21
CA ASN A 63 -25.33 -0.38 4.99
C ASN A 63 -24.83 -0.73 6.41
N THR A 64 -23.53 -1.02 6.50
CA THR A 64 -22.82 -1.22 7.73
C THR A 64 -22.83 0.16 8.35
N GLY A 65 -23.76 0.36 9.28
CA GLY A 65 -23.82 1.57 10.08
C GLY A 65 -22.45 1.85 10.71
N SER A 66 -22.36 2.95 11.46
CA SER A 66 -21.12 3.29 12.15
C SER A 66 -20.52 2.08 12.88
N ARG A 67 -19.34 1.61 12.45
CA ARG A 67 -18.55 0.59 13.16
C ARG A 67 -17.94 1.13 14.46
N ALA A 68 -18.42 2.28 14.93
CA ALA A 68 -18.02 2.84 16.21
C ALA A 68 -18.50 1.89 17.31
N ARG A 69 -17.54 1.32 18.03
CA ARG A 69 -17.79 0.55 19.24
C ARG A 69 -18.56 1.42 20.24
N GLY A 70 -19.54 0.80 20.91
CA GLY A 70 -20.19 1.42 22.05
C GLY A 70 -19.15 1.82 23.11
N PRO A 71 -19.43 2.80 23.99
CA PRO A 71 -18.50 3.20 25.05
C PRO A 71 -17.94 2.01 25.85
N ASP A 72 -18.79 1.03 26.16
CA ASP A 72 -18.45 -0.16 26.95
C ASP A 72 -17.60 -1.20 26.18
N GLU A 73 -17.58 -1.12 24.85
CA GLU A 73 -16.80 -2.01 23.97
C GLU A 73 -15.45 -1.40 23.56
N LYS A 74 -15.18 -0.15 23.98
CA LYS A 74 -13.88 0.48 23.71
C LYS A 74 -12.82 -0.15 24.61
N PRO A 75 -11.68 -0.58 24.04
CA PRO A 75 -10.61 -1.14 24.84
C PRO A 75 -10.05 -0.05 25.76
N ASP A 76 -9.96 -0.36 27.04
CA ASP A 76 -9.26 0.50 28.01
C ASP A 76 -7.75 0.26 27.90
N LEU A 77 -7.12 0.95 26.95
CA LEU A 77 -5.69 0.80 26.70
C LEU A 77 -4.83 1.20 27.89
N LYS A 78 -5.32 2.08 28.79
CA LYS A 78 -4.57 2.48 29.98
C LYS A 78 -4.52 1.35 31.00
N ASN A 79 -5.66 0.70 31.23
CA ASN A 79 -5.74 -0.45 32.14
C ASN A 79 -5.09 -1.70 31.54
N GLN A 80 -5.22 -1.92 30.22
CA GLN A 80 -4.61 -3.06 29.53
C GLN A 80 -3.08 -2.95 29.43
N PHE A 81 -2.55 -1.73 29.27
CA PHE A 81 -1.13 -1.48 29.10
C PHE A 81 -0.63 -0.43 30.12
N PRO A 82 -0.51 -0.79 31.42
CA PRO A 82 -0.11 0.13 32.47
C PRO A 82 1.33 0.67 32.30
N SER A 83 2.18 -0.05 31.58
CA SER A 83 3.54 0.38 31.19
C SER A 83 3.58 1.37 30.01
N GLY A 84 2.40 1.71 29.47
CA GLY A 84 2.22 2.62 28.36
C GLY A 84 2.57 2.02 27.00
N LEU A 85 2.15 2.72 25.95
CA LEU A 85 2.40 2.35 24.55
C LEU A 85 3.71 2.97 24.06
N GLN A 86 4.39 2.29 23.12
CA GLN A 86 5.55 2.83 22.42
C GLN A 86 5.15 3.29 21.01
N VAL A 87 5.54 4.51 20.66
CA VAL A 87 5.32 5.08 19.33
C VAL A 87 6.66 5.58 18.78
N ILE A 88 6.99 5.17 17.56
CA ILE A 88 8.13 5.70 16.81
C ILE A 88 7.60 6.84 15.93
N PHE A 89 8.32 7.97 15.92
CA PHE A 89 7.97 9.13 15.10
C PHE A 89 8.97 9.29 13.96
N LYS A 90 8.47 9.65 12.77
CA LYS A 90 9.29 9.94 11.59
C LYS A 90 8.70 11.14 10.86
N LEU A 91 9.55 12.11 10.59
CA LEU A 91 9.21 13.24 9.72
C LEU A 91 9.58 12.87 8.28
N VAL A 92 8.60 12.98 7.40
CA VAL A 92 8.76 12.78 5.96
C VAL A 92 8.42 14.10 5.27
N ASN A 93 9.43 14.72 4.69
CA ASN A 93 9.31 16.00 3.99
C ASN A 93 9.67 15.80 2.53
N ILE A 94 8.71 16.03 1.65
CA ILE A 94 8.90 16.02 0.20
C ILE A 94 8.89 17.47 -0.26
N HIS A 95 10.00 17.89 -0.87
CA HIS A 95 10.14 19.23 -1.45
C HIS A 95 10.28 19.11 -2.97
N LEU A 96 9.49 19.90 -3.68
CA LEU A 96 9.53 20.05 -5.12
C LEU A 96 10.03 21.45 -5.45
N THR A 97 10.88 21.54 -6.47
CA THR A 97 11.39 22.81 -6.99
C THR A 97 11.06 22.91 -8.48
N PRO A 98 11.12 24.09 -9.10
CA PRO A 98 10.94 24.22 -10.55
C PRO A 98 11.85 23.30 -11.37
N GLU A 99 13.08 23.03 -10.90
CA GLU A 99 14.05 22.13 -11.54
C GLU A 99 13.72 20.65 -11.31
N LYS A 100 13.08 20.32 -10.18
CA LYS A 100 12.60 18.99 -9.84
C LYS A 100 11.11 19.03 -9.46
N PRO A 101 10.22 19.20 -10.46
CA PRO A 101 8.83 19.58 -10.21
C PRO A 101 7.91 18.38 -9.93
N LYS A 102 8.43 17.16 -9.93
CA LYS A 102 7.66 15.90 -9.81
C LYS A 102 8.23 15.01 -8.71
N TYR A 103 7.33 14.37 -7.99
CA TYR A 103 7.60 13.24 -7.11
C TYR A 103 6.94 11.99 -7.70
N ASP A 104 7.74 10.96 -7.95
CA ASP A 104 7.30 9.73 -8.64
C ASP A 104 6.51 8.77 -7.73
N GLY A 105 6.26 9.14 -6.49
CA GLY A 105 5.57 8.30 -5.52
C GLY A 105 6.51 7.45 -4.67
N GLY A 106 5.90 6.73 -3.73
CA GLY A 106 6.53 5.73 -2.91
C GLY A 106 6.56 4.37 -3.58
N VAL A 107 7.29 3.45 -2.96
CA VAL A 107 7.19 2.01 -3.27
C VAL A 107 6.11 1.43 -2.37
N LEU A 108 5.31 0.50 -2.90
CA LEU A 108 4.34 -0.26 -2.12
C LEU A 108 5.08 -1.00 -1.00
N ARG A 109 4.70 -0.75 0.25
CA ARG A 109 5.43 -1.28 1.41
C ARG A 109 4.56 -1.47 2.64
N THR A 110 5.01 -2.39 3.48
CA THR A 110 4.64 -2.51 4.90
C THR A 110 5.77 -1.89 5.71
N GLU A 111 5.46 -1.21 6.81
CA GLU A 111 6.50 -0.55 7.61
C GLU A 111 6.97 -1.47 8.74
N GLY A 112 8.24 -1.31 9.12
CA GLY A 112 8.82 -2.06 10.22
C GLY A 112 9.56 -3.32 9.79
N ALA A 113 10.71 -3.53 10.40
CA ALA A 113 11.38 -4.82 10.45
C ALA A 113 10.95 -5.62 11.69
N LEU A 114 11.28 -6.92 11.76
CA LEU A 114 10.91 -7.81 12.87
C LEU A 114 11.34 -7.29 14.25
N ASN A 115 12.39 -6.46 14.32
CA ASN A 115 12.87 -5.83 15.54
C ASN A 115 12.09 -4.57 15.95
N GLU A 116 11.37 -3.92 15.04
CA GLU A 116 10.61 -2.69 15.29
C GLU A 116 9.17 -2.99 15.75
N ARG A 117 8.67 -4.20 15.47
CA ARG A 117 7.38 -4.72 15.97
C ARG A 117 6.20 -3.76 15.72
N ILE A 118 6.17 -3.13 14.54
CA ILE A 118 5.13 -2.15 14.20
C ILE A 118 3.81 -2.86 13.91
N VAL A 119 2.72 -2.44 14.57
CA VAL A 119 1.37 -3.03 14.42
C VAL A 119 0.37 -2.08 13.77
N ALA A 120 0.60 -0.78 13.85
CA ALA A 120 -0.25 0.22 13.20
C ALA A 120 0.54 1.47 12.82
N ILE A 121 0.03 2.19 11.82
CA ILE A 121 0.63 3.40 11.27
C ILE A 121 -0.41 4.51 11.31
N ALA A 122 0.02 5.72 11.64
CA ALA A 122 -0.76 6.93 11.44
C ALA A 122 0.06 7.99 10.70
N LEU A 123 -0.50 8.53 9.63
CA LEU A 123 0.10 9.58 8.81
C LEU A 123 -0.66 10.89 9.06
N TYR A 124 0.03 11.90 9.58
CA TYR A 124 -0.53 13.23 9.79
C TYR A 124 0.10 14.25 8.83
N TYR A 125 -0.71 14.76 7.90
CA TYR A 125 -0.29 15.74 6.91
C TYR A 125 -0.41 17.14 7.50
N TYR A 126 0.65 17.63 8.15
CA TYR A 126 0.56 18.86 8.92
C TYR A 126 0.76 20.12 8.08
N ASP A 127 1.40 20.03 6.92
CA ASP A 127 1.68 21.18 6.05
C ASP A 127 1.88 20.72 4.59
N MET A 128 1.13 21.33 3.67
CA MET A 128 1.19 21.07 2.23
C MET A 128 0.96 22.40 1.50
N ASP A 129 1.82 22.73 0.53
CA ASP A 129 1.68 23.92 -0.31
C ASP A 129 2.14 23.65 -1.74
N ASN A 130 1.49 24.31 -2.70
CA ASN A 130 1.83 24.32 -4.12
C ASN A 130 2.03 22.95 -4.79
N ILE A 131 1.19 21.97 -4.45
CA ILE A 131 1.22 20.64 -5.08
C ILE A 131 -0.16 20.23 -5.58
N THR A 132 -0.17 19.40 -6.63
CA THR A 132 -1.38 18.72 -7.08
C THR A 132 -1.90 17.75 -6.01
N GLU A 133 -3.12 17.24 -6.20
CA GLU A 133 -3.72 16.26 -5.29
C GLU A 133 -2.75 15.07 -5.06
N SER A 134 -2.42 14.85 -3.79
CA SER A 134 -1.61 13.73 -3.33
C SER A 134 -2.52 12.68 -2.67
N ARG A 135 -2.21 11.40 -2.83
CA ARG A 135 -2.98 10.29 -2.29
C ARG A 135 -2.08 9.26 -1.64
N VAL A 136 -2.61 8.57 -0.64
CA VAL A 136 -2.05 7.31 -0.15
C VAL A 136 -2.95 6.18 -0.63
N ALA A 137 -2.39 5.23 -1.38
CA ALA A 137 -3.08 4.03 -1.84
C ALA A 137 -2.73 2.86 -0.92
N PHE A 138 -3.68 1.95 -0.77
CA PHE A 138 -3.55 0.76 0.07
C PHE A 138 -3.69 -0.50 -0.76
N ALA A 139 -2.97 -1.54 -0.35
CA ALA A 139 -3.11 -2.89 -0.88
C ALA A 139 -3.09 -3.91 0.27
N HIS A 140 -3.78 -5.02 0.09
CA HIS A 140 -3.79 -6.14 1.01
C HIS A 140 -3.34 -7.39 0.28
N GLU A 141 -2.33 -8.06 0.83
CA GLU A 141 -1.83 -9.31 0.26
C GLU A 141 -2.82 -10.45 0.54
N MET A 142 -3.22 -11.16 -0.52
CA MET A 142 -4.11 -12.29 -0.47
C MET A 142 -3.46 -13.47 -1.18
N SER A 143 -3.37 -14.61 -0.48
CA SER A 143 -2.94 -15.86 -1.11
C SER A 143 -4.02 -16.34 -2.08
N ARG A 144 -3.63 -16.57 -3.34
CA ARG A 144 -4.54 -17.17 -4.32
C ARG A 144 -4.96 -18.59 -3.91
N LEU A 145 -4.13 -19.28 -3.13
CA LEU A 145 -4.44 -20.64 -2.69
C LEU A 145 -5.69 -20.72 -1.83
N MET A 146 -5.94 -19.69 -1.00
CA MET A 146 -7.14 -19.65 -0.18
C MET A 146 -8.43 -19.61 -1.01
N PHE A 147 -8.37 -19.22 -2.29
CA PHE A 147 -9.56 -19.23 -3.15
C PHE A 147 -9.88 -20.62 -3.71
N PHE A 148 -8.91 -21.52 -3.86
CA PHE A 148 -9.17 -22.88 -4.35
C PHE A 148 -10.02 -23.71 -3.37
N ASP A 149 -9.90 -23.42 -2.06
CA ASP A 149 -10.67 -24.11 -1.03
C ASP A 149 -12.08 -23.52 -0.82
N ILE A 150 -12.32 -22.30 -1.31
CA ILE A 150 -13.57 -21.55 -1.11
C ILE A 150 -14.47 -21.60 -2.36
N ALA A 151 -13.88 -21.59 -3.56
CA ALA A 151 -14.63 -21.58 -4.82
C ALA A 151 -15.00 -23.01 -5.27
N GLY A 152 -16.23 -23.21 -5.74
CA GLY A 152 -16.52 -24.36 -6.61
C GLY A 152 -15.66 -24.28 -7.89
N GLN A 153 -15.31 -25.42 -8.50
CA GLN A 153 -14.39 -25.49 -9.66
C GLN A 153 -14.77 -24.60 -10.85
N THR A 154 -16.02 -24.10 -10.92
CA THR A 154 -16.54 -23.26 -12.00
C THR A 154 -16.67 -21.77 -11.65
N GLU A 155 -16.39 -21.35 -10.41
CA GLU A 155 -16.67 -19.98 -9.92
C GLU A 155 -15.41 -19.18 -9.60
N GLN A 156 -14.24 -19.74 -9.86
CA GLN A 156 -12.96 -19.15 -9.50
C GLN A 156 -12.69 -17.82 -10.22
N SER A 157 -13.02 -17.74 -11.51
CA SER A 157 -12.87 -16.52 -12.31
C SER A 157 -13.79 -15.40 -11.80
N ASP A 158 -14.99 -15.77 -11.36
CA ASP A 158 -15.98 -14.84 -10.82
C ASP A 158 -15.55 -14.29 -9.46
N LEU A 159 -15.02 -15.15 -8.58
CA LEU A 159 -14.44 -14.76 -7.29
C LEU A 159 -13.20 -13.87 -7.42
N THR A 160 -12.29 -14.21 -8.34
CA THR A 160 -11.09 -13.41 -8.62
C THR A 160 -11.47 -12.03 -9.16
N ARG A 161 -12.48 -11.96 -10.03
CA ARG A 161 -13.02 -10.70 -10.54
C ARG A 161 -13.73 -9.89 -9.46
N TRP A 162 -14.49 -10.54 -8.57
CA TRP A 162 -15.18 -9.91 -7.45
C TRP A 162 -14.20 -9.29 -6.45
N LEU A 163 -13.09 -9.97 -6.18
CA LEU A 163 -12.03 -9.47 -5.29
C LEU A 163 -11.09 -8.46 -5.94
N GLY A 164 -11.26 -8.17 -7.24
CA GLY A 164 -10.40 -7.25 -7.97
C GLY A 164 -8.95 -7.74 -8.11
N THR A 165 -8.73 -9.06 -8.01
CA THR A 165 -7.40 -9.71 -8.10
C THR A 165 -7.07 -10.20 -9.51
N GLN A 166 -7.93 -9.89 -10.48
CA GLN A 166 -7.68 -10.11 -11.90
C GLN A 166 -6.72 -9.02 -12.39
N ASP A 167 -5.50 -9.41 -12.75
CA ASP A 167 -4.58 -8.49 -13.42
C ASP A 167 -5.15 -8.13 -14.79
N GLU A 168 -5.30 -6.84 -15.08
CA GLU A 168 -5.78 -6.35 -16.38
C GLU A 168 -4.75 -6.51 -17.52
N SER A 169 -3.57 -7.06 -17.20
CA SER A 169 -2.54 -7.43 -18.17
C SER A 169 -2.47 -8.94 -18.29
N ASP A 170 -2.97 -9.49 -19.39
CA ASP A 170 -2.67 -10.83 -19.90
C ASP A 170 -1.19 -10.94 -20.35
N GLU A 171 -0.27 -10.34 -19.61
CA GLU A 171 1.15 -10.62 -19.76
C GLU A 171 1.48 -11.69 -18.73
N GLU A 172 1.72 -12.92 -19.22
CA GLU A 172 2.31 -14.03 -18.47
C GLU A 172 3.54 -13.52 -17.69
N PHE A 173 3.31 -13.15 -16.44
CA PHE A 173 4.37 -12.76 -15.54
C PHE A 173 4.95 -14.04 -14.96
N GLU A 174 6.01 -14.56 -15.59
CA GLU A 174 6.82 -15.65 -15.06
C GLU A 174 7.51 -15.19 -13.75
N GLY A 175 6.81 -15.32 -12.62
CA GLY A 175 7.36 -15.07 -11.28
C GLY A 175 6.34 -15.42 -10.19
N ASP A 176 6.76 -16.29 -9.26
CA ASP A 176 6.04 -16.81 -8.08
C ASP A 176 4.54 -16.47 -8.01
N GLU A 177 3.73 -17.35 -8.62
CA GLU A 177 2.30 -17.24 -8.93
C GLU A 177 1.32 -17.22 -7.73
N GLU A 178 1.77 -16.96 -6.50
CA GLU A 178 0.97 -17.30 -5.30
C GLU A 178 0.26 -16.13 -4.62
N LEU A 179 0.66 -14.89 -4.92
CA LEU A 179 0.19 -13.69 -4.23
C LEU A 179 -0.59 -12.76 -5.15
N SER A 180 -1.81 -12.44 -4.74
CA SER A 180 -2.65 -11.41 -5.36
C SER A 180 -2.86 -10.26 -4.40
N TYR A 181 -2.99 -9.03 -4.89
CA TYR A 181 -3.25 -7.87 -4.05
C TYR A 181 -4.67 -7.36 -4.26
N ASP A 182 -5.48 -7.38 -3.20
CA ASP A 182 -6.69 -6.56 -3.17
C ASP A 182 -6.30 -5.09 -3.00
N LYS A 183 -6.95 -4.20 -3.73
CA LYS A 183 -6.71 -2.75 -3.75
C LYS A 183 -7.93 -2.05 -3.15
N PRO A 184 -8.04 -1.97 -1.80
CA PRO A 184 -9.17 -1.34 -1.12
C PRO A 184 -9.33 0.16 -1.44
N GLY A 185 -8.34 0.76 -2.09
CA GLY A 185 -8.46 2.06 -2.74
C GLY A 185 -7.40 3.05 -2.26
N SER A 186 -7.75 4.34 -2.30
CA SER A 186 -6.85 5.41 -1.92
C SER A 186 -7.56 6.53 -1.17
N VAL A 187 -6.83 7.19 -0.28
CA VAL A 187 -7.28 8.33 0.49
C VAL A 187 -6.52 9.57 0.06
N VAL A 188 -7.26 10.66 -0.20
CA VAL A 188 -6.66 11.96 -0.51
C VAL A 188 -5.94 12.52 0.73
N ALA A 189 -4.67 12.88 0.57
CA ALA A 189 -3.90 13.61 1.56
C ALA A 189 -4.36 15.07 1.60
N ARG A 190 -4.70 15.57 2.80
CA ARG A 190 -5.11 16.96 3.01
C ARG A 190 -4.41 17.53 4.23
N THR A 191 -4.01 18.79 4.18
CA THR A 191 -3.47 19.49 5.35
C THR A 191 -4.43 19.38 6.53
N GLY A 192 -3.91 19.01 7.71
CA GLY A 192 -4.69 18.77 8.92
C GLY A 192 -5.37 17.40 9.00
N ARG A 193 -5.26 16.54 7.98
CA ARG A 193 -5.83 15.18 8.00
C ARG A 193 -4.85 14.19 8.63
N MET A 194 -5.38 13.32 9.48
CA MET A 194 -4.71 12.11 9.94
C MET A 194 -5.37 10.88 9.30
N VAL A 195 -4.54 9.95 8.81
CA VAL A 195 -4.97 8.65 8.28
C VAL A 195 -4.30 7.57 9.11
N ALA A 196 -5.08 6.76 9.82
CA ALA A 196 -4.57 5.67 10.66
C ALA A 196 -5.06 4.32 10.11
N PHE A 197 -4.16 3.34 10.05
CA PHE A 197 -4.43 2.02 9.47
C PHE A 197 -3.54 0.95 10.13
N PRO A 198 -4.00 -0.31 10.20
CA PRO A 198 -3.17 -1.40 10.71
C PRO A 198 -2.01 -1.68 9.75
N ASN A 199 -0.90 -2.16 10.29
CA ASN A 199 0.28 -2.56 9.51
C ASN A 199 0.10 -3.90 8.76
N ALA A 200 -1.15 -4.35 8.61
CA ALA A 200 -1.55 -5.47 7.75
C ALA A 200 -1.82 -5.02 6.30
N PHE A 201 -1.89 -3.70 6.06
CA PHE A 201 -1.97 -3.14 4.72
C PHE A 201 -0.58 -2.71 4.25
N HIS A 202 -0.27 -3.06 3.01
CA HIS A 202 0.74 -2.35 2.27
C HIS A 202 0.19 -0.98 1.88
N TYR A 203 1.03 0.03 1.84
CA TYR A 203 0.63 1.34 1.35
C TYR A 203 1.68 1.95 0.43
N GLN A 204 1.23 2.88 -0.40
CA GLN A 204 2.05 3.57 -1.38
C GLN A 204 1.61 5.04 -1.45
N GLU A 205 2.56 5.96 -1.29
CA GLU A 205 2.34 7.36 -1.64
C GLU A 205 2.23 7.49 -3.16
N LYS A 206 1.15 8.07 -3.68
CA LYS A 206 0.98 8.25 -5.13
C LYS A 206 1.82 9.42 -5.65
N PRO A 207 2.19 9.40 -6.95
CA PRO A 207 2.90 10.51 -7.58
C PRO A 207 2.13 11.82 -7.49
N PHE A 208 2.85 12.94 -7.38
CA PHE A 208 2.29 14.29 -7.47
C PHE A 208 3.34 15.27 -8.01
N ARG A 209 2.91 16.47 -8.36
CA ARG A 209 3.77 17.51 -8.95
C ARG A 209 3.42 18.89 -8.43
N LEU A 210 4.24 19.88 -8.77
CA LEU A 210 3.92 21.28 -8.52
C LEU A 210 2.60 21.68 -9.19
N GLN A 211 1.78 22.44 -8.47
CA GLN A 211 0.57 23.05 -9.03
C GLN A 211 0.93 24.26 -9.89
N ASP A 212 1.73 25.18 -9.34
CA ASP A 212 2.41 26.26 -10.06
C ASP A 212 3.89 25.88 -10.26
N PRO A 213 4.33 25.58 -11.51
CA PRO A 213 5.71 25.18 -11.81
C PRO A 213 6.76 26.26 -11.52
N THR A 214 6.37 27.51 -11.33
CA THR A 214 7.31 28.63 -11.13
C THR A 214 7.74 28.80 -9.67
N ARG A 215 6.98 28.22 -8.74
CA ARG A 215 7.18 28.33 -7.30
C ARG A 215 7.52 26.96 -6.71
N PRO A 216 8.38 26.86 -5.69
CA PRO A 216 8.57 25.60 -4.96
C PRO A 216 7.28 25.17 -4.25
N GLY A 217 7.21 23.89 -3.87
CA GLY A 217 6.08 23.29 -3.17
C GLY A 217 6.53 22.15 -2.27
N HIS A 218 5.68 21.76 -1.32
CA HIS A 218 6.03 20.72 -0.36
C HIS A 218 4.83 19.92 0.13
N GLN A 219 5.14 18.72 0.63
CA GLN A 219 4.29 17.91 1.48
C GLN A 219 5.10 17.50 2.70
N LYS A 220 4.60 17.82 3.90
CA LYS A 220 5.22 17.43 5.15
C LYS A 220 4.28 16.54 5.95
N VAL A 221 4.82 15.41 6.39
CA VAL A 221 4.07 14.35 7.04
C VAL A 221 4.77 13.97 8.33
N LEU A 222 4.01 13.89 9.41
CA LEU A 222 4.40 13.23 10.64
C LEU A 222 3.85 11.80 10.60
N ALA A 223 4.74 10.83 10.39
CA ALA A 223 4.40 9.42 10.47
C ALA A 223 4.64 8.92 11.90
N MET A 224 3.66 8.18 12.41
CA MET A 224 3.63 7.58 13.72
C MET A 224 3.49 6.08 13.56
N PHE A 225 4.33 5.31 14.22
CA PHE A 225 4.31 3.86 14.17
C PHE A 225 4.07 3.32 15.58
N LEU A 226 2.92 2.68 15.77
CA LEU A 226 2.60 2.00 17.01
C LEU A 226 3.37 0.68 17.07
N VAL A 227 4.18 0.53 18.11
CA VAL A 227 4.87 -0.73 18.43
C VAL A 227 3.88 -1.65 19.16
N ASP A 228 4.00 -2.95 18.90
CA ASP A 228 3.26 -4.02 19.57
C ASP A 228 3.31 -3.82 21.10
N PRO A 229 2.17 -3.53 21.75
CA PRO A 229 2.11 -3.30 23.18
C PRO A 229 2.55 -4.51 24.02
N SER A 230 2.52 -5.72 23.46
CA SER A 230 2.96 -6.96 24.13
C SER A 230 4.47 -7.09 24.23
N VAL A 231 5.25 -6.26 23.50
CA VAL A 231 6.71 -6.33 23.47
C VAL A 231 7.31 -4.95 23.66
N ARG A 232 8.23 -4.80 24.62
CA ARG A 232 8.99 -3.56 24.78
C ARG A 232 10.26 -3.60 23.93
N ILE A 233 10.45 -2.60 23.07
CA ILE A 233 11.69 -2.43 22.30
C ILE A 233 12.58 -1.33 22.91
N LEU A 234 13.88 -1.41 22.63
CA LEU A 234 14.85 -0.39 23.07
C LEU A 234 14.54 0.96 22.41
N SER A 235 14.47 1.99 23.24
CA SER A 235 14.30 3.37 22.81
C SER A 235 15.61 3.97 22.31
N THR A 236 15.55 4.93 21.37
CA THR A 236 16.73 5.71 20.99
C THR A 236 17.31 6.53 22.14
N SER A 237 16.56 6.73 23.23
CA SER A 237 17.08 7.35 24.46
C SER A 237 18.18 6.55 25.15
N VAL A 238 18.33 5.26 24.85
CA VAL A 238 19.36 4.38 25.43
C VAL A 238 20.42 3.94 24.41
N VAL A 239 20.29 4.37 23.15
CA VAL A 239 21.23 4.02 22.08
C VAL A 239 22.23 5.17 21.92
N PRO A 240 23.55 4.92 21.98
CA PRO A 240 24.55 5.97 21.80
C PRO A 240 24.51 6.53 20.38
N PRO A 241 25.05 7.75 20.15
CA PRO A 241 25.10 8.32 18.81
C PRO A 241 25.75 7.35 17.80
N GLN A 242 25.01 7.01 16.74
CA GLN A 242 25.49 6.07 15.71
C GLN A 242 26.35 6.76 14.64
N ARG A 243 26.21 8.08 14.50
CA ARG A 243 26.99 8.91 13.57
C ARG A 243 28.34 9.26 14.21
N LYS A 244 29.43 8.95 13.51
CA LYS A 244 30.81 9.07 14.03
C LYS A 244 31.15 10.47 14.55
N ASP A 245 30.72 11.52 13.85
CA ASP A 245 30.93 12.92 14.26
C ASP A 245 30.13 13.30 15.51
N TRP A 246 28.93 12.75 15.69
CA TRP A 246 28.14 12.98 16.90
C TRP A 246 28.73 12.24 18.10
N TRP A 247 29.13 11.00 17.90
CA TRP A 247 29.82 10.21 18.90
C TRP A 247 31.13 10.87 19.33
N ALA A 248 31.95 11.33 18.37
CA ALA A 248 33.20 12.03 18.64
C ALA A 248 32.98 13.26 19.54
N ARG A 249 31.91 14.04 19.30
CA ARG A 249 31.57 15.19 20.16
C ARG A 249 31.28 14.78 21.61
N GLU A 250 30.69 13.62 21.84
CA GLU A 250 30.44 13.12 23.20
C GLU A 250 31.71 12.54 23.84
N VAL A 251 32.53 11.80 23.09
CA VAL A 251 33.82 11.27 23.56
C VAL A 251 34.77 12.39 23.94
N ARG A 252 34.78 13.50 23.20
CA ARG A 252 35.61 14.68 23.48
C ARG A 252 35.36 15.26 24.86
N LYS A 253 34.18 15.06 25.46
CA LYS A 253 33.84 15.55 26.80
C LYS A 253 34.47 14.72 27.92
N ILE A 254 34.92 13.50 27.64
CA ILE A 254 35.44 12.55 28.63
C ILE A 254 36.94 12.81 28.86
N VAL A 255 37.42 12.75 30.10
CA VAL A 255 38.86 12.79 30.41
C VAL A 255 39.45 11.41 30.14
N PRO A 256 40.59 11.25 29.43
CA PRO A 256 41.57 12.28 29.04
C PRO A 256 41.31 12.97 27.70
N PHE A 257 40.32 12.53 26.92
CA PHE A 257 40.05 13.05 25.57
C PHE A 257 39.74 14.54 25.53
N SER A 258 39.27 15.17 26.61
CA SER A 258 39.07 16.61 26.68
C SER A 258 40.37 17.42 26.78
N LYS A 259 41.49 16.79 27.16
CA LYS A 259 42.79 17.44 27.41
C LYS A 259 43.80 17.30 26.27
N ILE A 260 43.56 16.41 25.32
CA ILE A 260 44.48 16.20 24.19
C ILE A 260 44.26 17.26 23.09
N PRO A 261 45.29 17.61 22.29
CA PRO A 261 45.12 18.46 21.11
C PRO A 261 44.08 17.91 20.13
N GLN A 262 43.45 18.80 19.36
CA GLN A 262 42.37 18.44 18.43
C GLN A 262 42.86 17.47 17.34
N GLU A 263 44.08 17.69 16.85
CA GLU A 263 44.71 16.89 15.79
C GLU A 263 44.92 15.45 16.23
N ILE A 264 45.36 15.25 17.48
CA ILE A 264 45.54 13.91 18.05
C ILE A 264 44.19 13.24 18.29
N PHE A 265 43.20 14.01 18.73
CA PHE A 265 41.84 13.51 18.90
C PHE A 265 41.24 13.05 17.56
N ASP A 266 41.37 13.85 16.51
CA ASP A 266 40.85 13.52 15.18
C ASP A 266 41.52 12.27 14.60
N ILE A 267 42.84 12.13 14.77
CA ILE A 267 43.56 10.90 14.41
C ILE A 267 42.97 9.68 15.15
N ILE A 268 42.78 9.76 16.48
CA ILE A 268 42.20 8.67 17.28
C ILE A 268 40.79 8.32 16.78
N ILE A 269 39.96 9.33 16.51
CA ILE A 269 38.61 9.12 15.99
C ILE A 269 38.67 8.45 14.63
N ASP A 270 39.55 8.88 13.73
CA ASP A 270 39.69 8.31 12.38
C ASP A 270 40.08 6.83 12.41
N PHE A 271 40.94 6.41 13.36
CA PHE A 271 41.28 5.00 13.59
C PHE A 271 40.10 4.11 14.01
N VAL A 272 38.99 4.68 14.48
CA VAL A 272 37.79 3.90 14.83
C VAL A 272 37.07 3.45 13.57
N GLU A 273 37.21 2.17 13.26
CA GLU A 273 36.53 1.50 12.14
C GLU A 273 35.29 0.71 12.60
N GLY A 274 34.33 0.53 11.69
CA GLY A 274 33.10 -0.24 11.96
C GLY A 274 32.00 0.58 12.64
N PHE A 275 32.02 0.67 13.97
CA PHE A 275 31.06 1.45 14.76
C PHE A 275 31.79 2.46 15.66
N PRO A 276 31.40 3.75 15.67
CA PRO A 276 30.28 4.36 14.94
C PRO A 276 30.58 4.63 13.46
N MET A 277 29.53 4.80 12.67
CA MET A 277 29.61 4.85 11.20
C MET A 277 29.82 6.28 10.68
N SER A 278 30.65 6.43 9.65
CA SER A 278 30.82 7.72 8.97
C SER A 278 29.58 8.09 8.15
N TRP A 279 29.38 9.40 7.90
CA TRP A 279 28.29 9.89 7.07
C TRP A 279 28.31 9.28 5.65
N GLU A 280 29.50 9.16 5.05
CA GLU A 280 29.66 8.58 3.73
C GLU A 280 29.32 7.09 3.69
N GLN A 281 29.72 6.33 4.71
CA GLN A 281 29.36 4.93 4.84
C GLN A 281 27.85 4.76 5.00
N ALA A 282 27.22 5.61 5.82
CA ALA A 282 25.78 5.63 6.00
C ALA A 282 25.04 5.94 4.68
N LEU A 283 25.53 6.90 3.89
CA LEU A 283 25.00 7.20 2.56
C LEU A 283 25.18 6.05 1.56
N LYS A 284 26.36 5.41 1.55
CA LYS A 284 26.63 4.24 0.69
C LYS A 284 25.68 3.09 1.00
N ILE A 285 25.48 2.78 2.28
CA ILE A 285 24.54 1.74 2.73
C ILE A 285 23.10 2.13 2.38
N ARG A 286 22.71 3.38 2.63
CA ARG A 286 21.37 3.89 2.28
C ARG A 286 21.08 3.75 0.79
N ASN A 287 22.04 4.11 -0.06
CA ASN A 287 21.90 4.01 -1.51
C ASN A 287 21.88 2.54 -1.98
N LYS A 288 22.72 1.68 -1.40
CA LYS A 288 22.76 0.25 -1.71
C LYS A 288 21.49 -0.49 -1.30
N LYS A 289 20.89 -0.13 -0.15
CA LYS A 289 19.60 -0.67 0.32
C LYS A 289 18.38 -0.02 -0.35
N GLY A 290 18.62 1.04 -1.13
CA GLY A 290 17.63 1.93 -1.74
C GLY A 290 16.68 1.30 -2.77
N SER A 291 16.85 0.02 -3.14
CA SER A 291 15.95 -0.67 -4.08
C SER A 291 15.10 -1.78 -3.46
N LYS A 292 15.33 -2.19 -2.20
CA LYS A 292 14.57 -3.32 -1.62
C LYS A 292 14.10 -3.12 -0.17
N TRP A 293 14.80 -2.35 0.67
CA TRP A 293 14.41 -2.13 2.07
C TRP A 293 14.94 -0.80 2.60
N ARG A 294 14.07 0.21 2.72
CA ARG A 294 14.41 1.45 3.45
C ARG A 294 14.35 1.18 4.96
N VAL A 295 15.42 0.64 5.52
CA VAL A 295 15.62 0.52 6.96
C VAL A 295 15.52 1.91 7.61
N PRO A 296 14.74 2.12 8.68
CA PRO A 296 14.70 3.38 9.41
C PRO A 296 15.99 3.50 10.24
N GLN A 297 16.99 4.18 9.70
CA GLN A 297 17.93 4.85 10.59
C GLN A 297 17.23 6.14 11.02
N VAL A 298 16.85 6.19 12.29
CA VAL A 298 16.33 7.38 12.96
C VAL A 298 17.38 8.49 12.81
N ILE A 299 17.19 9.33 11.80
CA ILE A 299 17.88 10.61 11.69
C ILE A 299 17.00 11.57 12.48
N THR A 300 17.25 11.69 13.77
CA THR A 300 16.79 12.88 14.51
C THR A 300 17.55 14.08 13.96
N SER A 301 16.81 15.13 13.62
CA SER A 301 17.34 16.47 13.28
C SER A 301 17.95 17.15 14.48
#